data_AF-R9MY43-F1
#
_entry.id   AF-R9MY43-F1
#
_cell.length_a   1.000
_cell.length_b   1.000
_cell.length_c   1.000
_cell.angle_alpha   90.00
_cell.angle_beta   90.00
_cell.angle_gamma   90.00
#
_symmetry.space_group_name_H-M   'P 1'
#
loop_
_entity.id
_entity.type
_entity.pdbx_description
1 polymer ?
#
loop_
_entity_poly.entity_id
_entity_poly.type
_entity_poly.pdbx_seq_one_letter_code
_entity_poly.pdbx_strand_id
1 'polypeptide(L)'
;MENKEAEIKRNVFEFQAVIEAVPDKGGAYVRYPGDIRKELGKGRVKVEVTFDGEPYLGSIVNMGVKNEDGSVCYIIGIRKDIRSKIGKQPGDMVFVKVKEFIK
;
A
#
# COMPACT_ATOMS: atom_id res chain seq x y z
N MET A 1 7.09 5.50 -30.37
CA MET A 1 6.01 5.08 -29.46
C MET A 1 6.52 3.85 -28.73
N GLU A 2 7.22 4.06 -27.63
CA GLU A 2 7.96 3.01 -26.94
C GLU A 2 7.31 2.71 -25.58
N ASN A 3 6.84 1.47 -25.50
CA ASN A 3 6.46 0.63 -24.35
C ASN A 3 6.66 1.20 -22.93
N LYS A 4 5.75 2.08 -22.48
CA LYS A 4 5.56 2.38 -21.05
C LYS A 4 5.00 1.19 -20.24
N GLU A 5 4.34 0.24 -20.89
CA GLU A 5 3.82 -0.98 -20.25
C GLU A 5 4.92 -1.98 -19.85
N ALA A 6 6.11 -1.92 -20.46
CA ALA A 6 7.21 -2.83 -20.15
C ALA A 6 8.04 -2.39 -18.94
N GLU A 7 8.02 -1.09 -18.61
CA GLU A 7 8.82 -0.53 -17.52
C GLU A 7 8.15 -0.71 -16.15
N ILE A 8 6.83 -0.88 -16.09
CA ILE A 8 6.09 -1.18 -14.84
C ILE A 8 6.23 -2.65 -14.42
N LYS A 9 6.57 -3.56 -15.36
CA LYS A 9 6.58 -5.02 -15.13
C LYS A 9 7.61 -5.54 -14.12
N ARG A 10 8.50 -4.70 -13.56
CA ARG A 10 9.57 -5.14 -12.63
C ARG A 10 9.86 -4.19 -11.46
N ASN A 11 9.13 -3.10 -11.29
CA ASN A 11 9.49 -2.09 -10.30
C ASN A 11 8.94 -2.47 -8.92
N VAL A 12 9.81 -3.05 -8.10
CA VAL A 12 9.63 -3.04 -6.65
C VAL A 12 9.69 -1.60 -6.19
N PHE A 13 8.62 -1.11 -5.59
CA PHE A 13 8.55 0.23 -5.03
C PHE A 13 8.68 0.15 -3.51
N GLU A 14 9.59 0.93 -2.94
CA GLU A 14 9.95 0.89 -1.52
C GLU A 14 9.74 2.26 -0.88
N PHE A 15 9.13 2.29 0.30
CA PHE A 15 8.88 3.54 1.03
C PHE A 15 8.71 3.31 2.52
N GLN A 16 8.90 4.37 3.31
CA GLN A 16 8.52 4.41 4.71
C GLN A 16 7.12 5.00 4.85
N ALA A 17 6.30 4.44 5.72
CA ALA A 17 4.98 4.97 6.02
C ALA A 17 4.64 4.81 7.49
N VAL A 18 3.80 5.70 8.01
CA VAL A 18 3.21 5.55 9.35
C VAL A 18 2.04 4.57 9.25
N ILE A 19 1.95 3.64 10.20
CA ILE A 19 0.78 2.79 10.36
C ILE A 19 -0.36 3.64 10.93
N GLU A 20 -1.45 3.77 10.19
CA GLU A 20 -2.66 4.48 10.63
C GLU A 20 -3.73 3.49 11.08
N ALA A 21 -4.43 3.83 12.17
CA ALA A 21 -5.58 3.08 12.62
C ALA A 21 -6.80 3.40 11.75
N VAL A 22 -7.64 2.41 11.51
CA VAL A 22 -9.02 2.66 11.09
C VAL A 22 -9.83 2.92 12.36
N PRO A 23 -10.38 4.15 12.55
CA PRO A 23 -11.16 4.48 13.75
C PRO A 23 -12.27 3.46 13.99
N ASP A 24 -12.43 3.04 15.24
CA ASP A 24 -13.53 2.21 15.73
C ASP A 24 -13.70 0.82 15.09
N LYS A 25 -12.73 0.37 14.29
CA LYS A 25 -12.80 -0.92 13.56
C LYS A 25 -11.63 -1.86 13.84
N GLY A 26 -10.63 -1.43 14.60
CA GLY A 26 -9.44 -2.23 14.96
C GLY A 26 -8.49 -2.56 13.79
N GLY A 27 -8.85 -2.16 12.56
CA GLY A 27 -8.03 -2.27 11.37
C GLY A 27 -6.88 -1.26 11.37
N ALA A 28 -5.91 -1.48 10.48
CA ALA A 28 -4.84 -0.52 10.23
C ALA A 28 -4.44 -0.55 8.76
N TYR A 29 -3.81 0.54 8.30
CA TYR A 29 -3.34 0.70 6.94
C TYR A 29 -2.10 1.59 6.90
N VAL A 30 -1.46 1.62 5.74
CA VAL A 30 -0.46 2.62 5.38
C VAL A 30 -0.93 3.38 4.15
N ARG A 31 -0.56 4.65 4.04
CA ARG A 31 -0.79 5.44 2.83
C ARG A 31 0.18 4.99 1.73
N TYR A 32 -0.36 4.77 0.55
CA TYR A 32 0.42 4.54 -0.66
C TYR A 32 0.71 5.89 -1.32
N PRO A 33 1.98 6.22 -1.61
CA PRO A 33 2.35 7.55 -2.12
C PRO A 33 1.98 7.81 -3.59
N GLY A 34 1.60 6.77 -4.34
CA GLY A 34 1.25 6.89 -5.76
C GLY A 34 -0.26 6.98 -6.04
N ASP A 35 -0.59 7.24 -7.30
CA ASP A 35 -1.98 7.30 -7.79
C ASP A 35 -2.22 6.18 -8.80
N ILE A 36 -2.69 5.03 -8.30
CA ILE A 36 -2.93 3.85 -9.15
C ILE A 36 -4.01 4.08 -10.22
N ARG A 37 -4.87 5.10 -10.07
CA ARG A 37 -5.86 5.43 -11.10
C ARG A 37 -5.19 6.16 -12.25
N LYS A 38 -4.27 7.08 -11.98
CA LYS A 38 -3.45 7.73 -13.02
C LYS A 38 -2.47 6.77 -13.68
N GLU A 39 -1.82 5.91 -12.89
CA GLU A 39 -0.77 5.01 -13.37
C GLU A 39 -1.33 3.79 -14.11
N LEU A 40 -2.41 3.19 -13.59
CA LEU A 40 -2.90 1.88 -14.04
C LEU A 40 -4.36 1.91 -14.53
N GLY A 41 -5.05 3.05 -14.44
CA GLY A 41 -6.47 3.16 -14.81
C GLY A 41 -7.42 2.38 -13.88
N LYS A 42 -6.91 1.82 -12.77
CA LYS A 42 -7.65 0.91 -11.88
C LYS A 42 -7.99 1.60 -10.56
N GLY A 43 -9.14 1.24 -9.98
CA GLY A 43 -9.53 1.67 -8.62
C GLY A 43 -8.98 0.78 -7.51
N ARG A 44 -8.56 -0.45 -7.86
CA ARG A 44 -7.98 -1.45 -6.97
C ARG A 44 -6.96 -2.27 -7.72
N VAL A 45 -5.81 -2.53 -7.10
CA VAL A 45 -4.71 -3.30 -7.69
C VAL A 45 -4.26 -4.35 -6.69
N LYS A 46 -4.16 -5.61 -7.13
CA LYS A 46 -3.61 -6.70 -6.32
C LYS A 46 -2.08 -6.60 -6.32
N VAL A 47 -1.48 -6.72 -5.15
CA VAL A 47 -0.03 -6.51 -4.96
C VAL A 47 0.55 -7.53 -4.00
N GLU A 48 1.83 -7.84 -4.18
CA GLU A 48 2.63 -8.51 -3.17
C GLU A 48 3.39 -7.43 -2.40
N VAL A 49 3.25 -7.46 -1.08
CA VAL A 49 3.77 -6.44 -0.17
C VAL A 49 4.64 -7.12 0.88
N THR A 50 5.68 -6.45 1.34
CA THR A 50 6.34 -6.79 2.61
C THR A 50 6.28 -5.60 3.56
N PHE A 51 5.96 -5.85 4.82
CA PHE A 51 6.03 -4.87 5.91
C PHE A 51 7.19 -5.27 6.80
N ASP A 52 8.27 -4.48 6.84
CA ASP A 52 9.54 -4.85 7.48
C ASP A 52 10.01 -6.28 7.15
N GLY A 53 9.78 -6.71 5.91
CA GLY A 53 10.11 -8.07 5.45
C GLY A 53 9.02 -9.12 5.65
N GLU A 54 8.00 -8.90 6.49
CA GLU A 54 6.87 -9.85 6.63
C GLU A 54 5.97 -9.81 5.40
N PRO A 55 5.81 -10.92 4.65
CA PRO A 55 5.10 -10.94 3.39
C PRO A 55 3.58 -10.86 3.55
N TYR A 56 2.94 -10.19 2.61
CA TYR A 56 1.51 -9.99 2.55
C TYR A 56 1.02 -9.92 1.11
N LEU A 57 0.07 -10.79 0.76
CA LEU A 57 -0.67 -10.68 -0.49
C LEU A 57 -1.90 -9.80 -0.27
N GLY A 58 -1.85 -8.59 -0.80
CA GLY A 58 -2.78 -7.51 -0.47
C GLY A 58 -3.41 -6.84 -1.68
N SER A 59 -3.97 -5.66 -1.43
CA SER A 59 -4.45 -4.77 -2.50
C SER A 59 -4.18 -3.31 -2.12
N ILE A 60 -3.82 -2.51 -3.12
CA ILE A 60 -3.91 -1.05 -3.04
C ILE A 60 -5.36 -0.69 -3.38
N VAL A 61 -6.00 0.11 -2.52
CA VAL A 61 -7.42 0.44 -2.62
C VAL A 61 -7.69 1.91 -2.31
N ASN A 62 -8.76 2.46 -2.87
CA ASN A 62 -9.36 3.70 -2.40
C ASN A 62 -10.49 3.37 -1.41
N MET A 63 -10.36 3.84 -0.16
CA MET A 63 -11.35 3.65 0.91
C MET A 63 -11.94 4.97 1.41
N GLY A 64 -11.88 6.03 0.60
CA GLY A 64 -12.33 7.37 0.96
C GLY A 64 -11.33 8.17 1.80
N VAL A 65 -10.11 7.67 1.98
CA VAL A 65 -9.01 8.41 2.60
C VAL A 65 -8.54 9.49 1.63
N LYS A 66 -8.28 10.69 2.15
CA LYS A 66 -7.80 11.84 1.37
C LYS A 66 -6.44 12.30 1.87
N ASN A 67 -5.65 12.83 0.94
CA ASN A 67 -4.46 13.60 1.27
C ASN A 67 -4.86 14.99 1.78
N GLU A 68 -3.90 15.75 2.30
CA GLU A 68 -4.12 17.10 2.82
C GLU A 68 -4.65 18.07 1.75
N ASP A 69 -4.24 17.89 0.50
CA ASP A 69 -4.70 18.66 -0.66
C ASP A 69 -6.10 18.24 -1.16
N GLY A 70 -6.76 17.29 -0.49
CA GLY A 70 -8.08 16.78 -0.84
C GLY A 70 -8.09 15.74 -1.96
N SER A 71 -6.94 15.40 -2.55
CA SER A 71 -6.82 14.32 -3.52
C SER A 71 -7.05 12.95 -2.88
N VAL A 72 -7.34 11.94 -3.70
CA VAL A 72 -7.52 10.56 -3.23
C VAL A 72 -6.21 10.03 -2.68
N CYS A 73 -6.25 9.51 -1.46
CA CYS A 73 -5.15 8.76 -0.87
C CYS A 73 -5.43 7.27 -0.99
N TYR A 74 -4.62 6.57 -1.77
CA TYR A 74 -4.67 5.12 -1.83
C TYR A 74 -4.02 4.52 -0.59
N ILE A 75 -4.52 3.37 -0.15
CA ILE A 75 -4.02 2.72 1.06
C ILE A 75 -3.78 1.23 0.84
N ILE A 76 -2.91 0.67 1.68
CA ILE A 76 -2.69 -0.77 1.80
C ILE A 76 -3.01 -1.17 3.24
N GLY A 77 -3.96 -2.09 3.42
CA GLY A 77 -4.28 -2.61 4.74
C GLY A 77 -3.14 -3.44 5.32
N ILE A 78 -2.85 -3.25 6.61
CA ILE A 78 -1.91 -4.08 7.36
C ILE A 78 -2.69 -4.88 8.41
N ARG A 79 -2.62 -6.22 8.30
CA ARG A 79 -3.39 -7.11 9.17
C ARG A 79 -2.83 -7.08 10.61
N LYS A 80 -3.68 -7.42 11.58
CA LYS A 80 -3.30 -7.47 13.00
C LYS A 80 -2.19 -8.48 13.26
N ASP A 81 -2.24 -9.66 12.64
CA ASP A 81 -1.21 -10.69 12.77
C ASP A 81 0.15 -10.25 12.22
N ILE A 82 0.18 -9.57 11.07
CA ILE A 82 1.41 -8.98 10.53
C ILE A 82 2.00 -7.96 11.50
N ARG A 83 1.18 -7.01 11.97
CA ARG A 83 1.59 -6.01 12.98
C ARG A 83 2.18 -6.66 14.23
N SER A 84 1.54 -7.72 14.73
CA SER A 84 2.04 -8.47 15.88
C SER A 84 3.37 -9.18 15.59
N LYS A 85 3.58 -9.72 14.39
CA LYS A 85 4.85 -10.38 14.01
C LYS A 85 6.01 -9.39 13.89
N ILE A 86 5.77 -8.21 13.35
CA ILE A 86 6.80 -7.17 13.18
C ILE A 86 6.98 -6.29 14.42
N GLY A 87 6.15 -6.50 15.46
CA GLY A 87 6.21 -5.73 16.71
C GLY A 87 5.83 -4.26 16.56
N LYS A 88 4.92 -3.93 15.62
CA LYS A 88 4.50 -2.54 15.34
C LYS A 88 3.00 -2.32 15.50
N GLN A 89 2.62 -1.08 15.81
CA GLN A 89 1.26 -0.64 16.07
C GLN A 89 0.96 0.68 15.34
N PRO A 90 -0.31 1.17 15.33
CA PRO A 90 -0.61 2.47 14.76
C PRO A 90 0.20 3.59 15.44
N GLY A 91 0.76 4.48 14.63
CA GLY A 91 1.73 5.50 15.04
C GLY A 91 3.19 5.13 14.72
N ASP A 92 3.50 3.84 14.57
CA ASP A 92 4.87 3.42 14.23
C ASP A 92 5.15 3.58 12.73
N MET A 93 6.41 3.82 12.42
CA MET A 93 6.91 3.83 11.04
C MET A 93 7.21 2.39 10.59
N VAL A 94 6.79 2.01 9.40
CA VAL A 94 7.02 0.70 8.78
C VAL A 94 7.64 0.85 7.40
N PHE A 95 8.61 -0.02 7.10
CA PHE A 95 9.17 -0.10 5.76
C PHE A 95 8.31 -0.99 4.89
N VAL A 96 7.86 -0.46 3.75
CA VAL A 96 6.94 -1.13 2.85
C VAL A 96 7.64 -1.36 1.52
N LYS A 97 7.63 -2.60 1.04
CA LYS A 97 7.99 -2.94 -0.35
C LYS A 97 6.75 -3.45 -1.07
N VAL A 98 6.49 -2.96 -2.27
CA VAL A 98 5.31 -3.30 -3.06
C VAL A 98 5.75 -3.71 -4.47
N LYS A 99 5.16 -4.79 -4.99
CA LYS A 99 5.24 -5.16 -6.40
C LYS A 99 3.87 -5.57 -6.92
N GLU A 100 3.61 -5.33 -8.20
CA GLU A 100 2.37 -5.76 -8.85
C GLU A 100 2.25 -7.29 -8.80
N PHE A 101 1.07 -7.81 -8.46
CA PHE A 101 0.81 -9.24 -8.54
C PHE A 101 0.52 -9.61 -9.99
N ILE A 102 1.50 -10.24 -10.65
CA ILE A 102 1.35 -10.79 -12.00
C ILE A 102 0.86 -12.24 -11.86
N LYS A 103 -0.23 -12.57 -12.54
CA LYS A 103 -0.83 -13.90 -12.55
C LYS A 103 -0.23 -14.76 -13.66
#